data_AF-A0A536U366-F1
#
_entry.id   AF-A0A536U366-F1
#
_cell.length_a   1.000
_cell.length_b   1.000
_cell.length_c   1.000
_cell.angle_alpha   90.00
_cell.angle_beta   90.00
_cell.angle_gamma   90.00
#
_symmetry.space_group_name_H-M   'P 1'
#
loop_
_entity.id
_entity.type
_entity.pdbx_description
1 polymer ?
#
loop_
_entity_poly.entity_id
_entity_poly.type
_entity_poly.pdbx_seq_one_letter_code
_entity_poly.pdbx_strand_id
1 'polypeptide(L)' 'MGLHHLEEGNYQKAVDALERAQDLTRGFQEVHRYLAIAYWRAGNPIQAKNQLSVLASLMFNDLGFAAPSGENQQTP' A
#
# COMPACT_ATOMS: atom_id res chain seq x y z
N MET A 1 -6.63 -4.45 -14.42
CA MET A 1 -7.44 -5.64 -14.08
C MET A 1 -8.02 -5.58 -12.68
N GLY A 2 -7.23 -5.41 -11.61
CA GLY A 2 -7.76 -5.34 -10.23
C GLY A 2 -8.82 -4.25 -9.99
N LEU A 3 -8.59 -3.04 -10.50
CA LEU A 3 -9.55 -1.92 -10.38
C LEU A 3 -10.84 -2.17 -11.17
N HIS A 4 -10.74 -2.75 -12.38
CA HIS A 4 -11.90 -3.08 -13.21
C HIS A 4 -12.83 -4.08 -12.48
N HIS A 5 -12.25 -5.08 -11.81
CA HIS A 5 -13.04 -6.01 -11.01
C HIS A 5 -13.67 -5.39 -9.76
N LEU A 6 -13.10 -4.30 -9.20
CA LEU A 6 -13.77 -3.53 -8.14
C LEU A 6 -15.02 -2.83 -8.66
N GLU A 7 -14.97 -2.28 -9.88
CA GLU A 7 -16.08 -1.59 -10.52
C GLU A 7 -17.20 -2.55 -10.92
N GLU A 8 -16.85 -3.77 -11.32
CA GLU A 8 -17.81 -4.84 -11.64
C GLU A 8 -18.41 -5.53 -10.39
N GLY A 9 -17.99 -5.16 -9.18
CA GLY A 9 -18.41 -5.82 -7.95
C GLY A 9 -17.78 -7.21 -7.71
N ASN A 10 -16.84 -7.61 -8.56
CA ASN A 10 -16.10 -8.87 -8.48
C ASN A 10 -14.95 -8.78 -7.46
N TYR A 11 -15.27 -8.50 -6.20
CA TYR A 11 -14.27 -8.17 -5.19
C TYR A 11 -13.24 -9.27 -4.94
N GLN A 12 -13.61 -10.55 -5.05
CA GLN A 12 -12.64 -11.65 -4.91
C GLN A 12 -11.61 -11.70 -6.05
N LYS A 13 -12.04 -11.45 -7.29
CA LYS A 13 -11.11 -11.36 -8.43
C LYS A 13 -10.22 -10.12 -8.34
N ALA A 14 -10.77 -9.02 -7.79
CA ALA A 14 -9.98 -7.82 -7.52
C ALA A 14 -8.87 -8.10 -6.50
N VAL A 15 -9.18 -8.79 -5.40
CA VAL A 15 -8.18 -9.21 -4.41
C VAL A 15 -7.09 -10.06 -5.06
N ASP A 16 -7.44 -11.13 -5.77
CA ASP A 16 -6.48 -12.04 -6.41
C ASP A 16 -5.56 -11.33 -7.43
N ALA A 17 -6.12 -10.40 -8.23
CA ALA A 17 -5.33 -9.60 -9.16
C ALA A 17 -4.39 -8.62 -8.46
N LEU A 18 -4.83 -8.01 -7.35
CA LEU A 18 -4.04 -7.05 -6.58
C LEU A 18 -2.98 -7.74 -5.71
N GLU A 19 -3.21 -8.95 -5.23
CA GLU A 19 -2.19 -9.74 -4.51
C GLU A 19 -1.03 -10.14 -5.43
N ARG A 20 -1.31 -10.53 -6.67
CA ARG A 20 -0.27 -10.72 -7.68
C ARG A 20 0.49 -9.41 -7.95
N ALA A 21 -0.20 -8.28 -8.00
CA ALA A 21 0.46 -6.99 -8.18
C ALA A 21 1.38 -6.65 -6.99
N GLN A 22 0.96 -6.97 -5.76
CA GLN A 22 1.78 -6.79 -4.56
C GLN A 22 3.08 -7.61 -4.62
N ASP A 23 3.02 -8.84 -5.14
CA ASP A 23 4.19 -9.70 -5.31
C ASP A 23 5.18 -9.15 -6.35
N LEU A 24 4.65 -8.57 -7.43
CA LEU A 24 5.43 -7.99 -8.52
C LEU A 24 6.04 -6.63 -8.18
N THR A 25 5.41 -5.84 -7.30
CA THR A 25 5.87 -4.50 -6.93
C THR A 25 6.07 -4.39 -5.42
N ARG A 26 7.32 -4.54 -4.95
CA ARG A 26 7.67 -4.17 -3.57
C ARG A 26 7.59 -2.65 -3.42
N GLY A 27 6.69 -2.17 -2.55
CA GLY A 27 6.68 -0.78 -2.09
C GLY A 27 5.67 0.16 -2.75
N PHE A 28 4.76 -0.32 -3.59
CA PHE A 28 3.70 0.53 -4.13
C PHE A 28 2.58 0.72 -3.09
N GLN A 29 2.57 1.88 -2.45
CA GLN A 29 1.49 2.33 -1.54
C GLN A 29 0.10 2.15 -2.18
N GLU A 30 0.00 2.42 -3.48
CA GLU A 30 -1.25 2.31 -4.23
C GLU A 30 -1.84 0.88 -4.23
N VAL A 31 -1.00 -0.17 -4.26
CA VAL A 31 -1.46 -1.56 -4.24
C VAL A 31 -2.08 -1.91 -2.89
N HIS A 32 -1.45 -1.50 -1.78
CA HIS A 32 -1.98 -1.70 -0.44
C HIS A 32 -3.30 -0.94 -0.24
N ARG A 33 -3.42 0.27 -0.79
CA ARG A 33 -4.66 1.05 -0.77
C ARG A 33 -5.79 0.32 -1.51
N TYR A 34 -5.53 -0.17 -2.72
CA TYR A 34 -6.55 -0.90 -3.49
C TYR A 34 -6.89 -2.26 -2.87
N LEU A 35 -5.93 -2.98 -2.29
CA LEU A 35 -6.18 -4.22 -1.55
C LEU A 35 -7.08 -3.96 -0.34
N ALA A 36 -6.84 -2.88 0.41
CA ALA A 36 -7.69 -2.51 1.54
C ALA A 36 -9.14 -2.30 1.10
N ILE A 37 -9.36 -1.56 0.00
CA ILE A 37 -10.70 -1.32 -0.56
C ILE A 37 -11.33 -2.63 -1.03
N ALA A 38 -10.58 -3.48 -1.73
CA ALA A 38 -11.05 -4.77 -2.22
C ALA A 38 -11.46 -5.71 -1.09
N TYR A 39 -10.61 -5.84 -0.06
CA TYR A 39 -10.92 -6.64 1.12
C TYR A 39 -12.12 -6.12 1.89
N TRP A 40 -12.27 -4.80 2.03
CA TRP A 40 -13.44 -4.21 2.68
C TRP A 40 -14.73 -4.54 1.94
N ARG A 41 -14.73 -4.38 0.62
CA ARG A 41 -15.88 -4.68 -0.25
C ARG A 41 -16.18 -6.17 -0.35
N ALA A 42 -15.16 -7.02 -0.24
CA ALA A 42 -15.29 -8.48 -0.19
C ALA A 42 -15.82 -9.01 1.15
N GLY A 43 -16.05 -8.16 2.16
CA GLY A 43 -16.52 -8.59 3.49
C GLY A 43 -15.39 -9.09 4.41
N ASN A 44 -14.14 -8.74 4.11
CA ASN A 44 -12.93 -9.16 4.85
C ASN A 44 -12.28 -7.97 5.58
N PRO A 45 -12.92 -7.40 6.63
CA PRO A 45 -12.44 -6.17 7.28
C PRO A 45 -11.10 -6.34 8.01
N ILE A 46 -10.76 -7.56 8.45
CA ILE A 46 -9.49 -7.84 9.13
C ILE A 46 -8.32 -7.65 8.15
N GLN A 47 -8.42 -8.25 6.96
CA GLN A 47 -7.41 -8.12 5.91
C GLN A 47 -7.30 -6.68 5.40
N ALA A 48 -8.44 -6.00 5.26
CA ALA A 48 -8.47 -4.58 4.90
C ALA A 48 -7.69 -3.71 5.90
N LYS A 49 -7.90 -3.92 7.20
CA LYS A 49 -7.17 -3.20 8.26
C LYS A 49 -5.67 -3.48 8.22
N ASN A 50 -5.27 -4.73 7.97
CA ASN A 50 -3.87 -5.09 7.86
C ASN A 50 -3.20 -4.33 6.70
N GLN A 51 -3.84 -4.29 5.53
CA GLN A 51 -3.34 -3.56 4.36
C GLN A 51 -3.24 -2.04 4.62
N LEU A 52 -4.21 -1.45 5.35
CA LEU A 52 -4.15 -0.06 5.77
C LEU A 52 -3.01 0.20 6.76
N SER A 53 -2.71 -0.74 7.66
CA SER A 53 -1.59 -0.62 8.59
C SER A 53 -0.26 -0.61 7.84
N VAL A 54 -0.08 -1.50 6.86
CA VAL A 54 1.11 -1.53 6.01
C VAL A 54 1.22 -0.26 5.19
N LEU A 55 0.12 0.21 4.60
CA LEU A 55 0.08 1.49 3.88
C LEU A 55 0.52 2.65 4.77
N ALA A 56 0.01 2.74 6.00
CA ALA A 56 0.38 3.78 6.95
C ALA A 56 1.88 3.72 7.31
N SER A 57 2.44 2.52 7.50
CA SER A 57 3.88 2.33 7.73
C SER A 57 4.72 2.74 6.51
N LEU A 58 4.29 2.41 5.29
CA LEU A 58 4.96 2.84 4.06
C LEU A 58 4.88 4.34 3.87
N MET A 59 3.73 4.96 4.14
CA MET A 59 3.56 6.42 4.09
C MET A 59 4.46 7.10 5.11
N PHE A 60 4.50 6.61 6.36
CA PHE A 60 5.36 7.17 7.41
C PHE A 60 6.85 7.01 7.09
N ASN A 61 7.26 5.91 6.43
CA ASN A 61 8.64 5.69 6.02
C ASN A 61 9.04 6.51 4.78
N ASP A 62 8.11 6.73 3.84
CA ASP A 62 8.31 7.57 2.64
C ASP A 62 8.28 9.07 2.98
N LEU A 63 7.42 9.47 3.93
CA LEU A 63 7.45 10.77 4.62
C LEU A 63 8.63 10.91 5.58
N GLY A 64 9.66 10.09 5.41
CA GLY A 64 10.91 10.19 6.16
C GLY A 64 11.27 11.65 6.30
N PHE A 65 11.38 12.08 7.55
CA PHE A 65 12.27 13.15 7.94
C PHE A 65 13.46 13.14 6.96
N ALA A 66 13.44 14.06 6.00
CA ALA A 66 14.65 14.78 5.68
C ALA A 66 15.06 15.45 6.99
N ALA A 67 15.65 14.68 7.92
CA ALA A 67 16.55 15.26 8.88
C ALA A 67 17.51 16.08 8.00
N PRO A 68 17.65 17.41 8.19
CA PRO A 68 18.72 18.11 7.52
C PRO A 68 19.97 17.32 7.87
N SER A 69 20.59 16.74 6.85
CA SER A 69 21.88 16.09 6.97
C SER A 69 22.72 17.00 7.84
N GLY A 70 23.06 16.54 9.04
CA GLY A 70 24.02 17.23 9.88
C GLY A 70 25.24 17.39 9.00
N GLU A 71 25.45 18.62 8.55
CA GLU A 71 26.49 19.01 7.62
C GLU A 71 27.81 18.60 8.27
N ASN A 72 28.38 17.53 7.72
CA ASN A 72 29.69 17.08 8.09
C ASN A 72 30.69 18.10 7.53
N GLN A 73 31.39 18.75 8.45
CA GLN A 73 32.83 19.01 8.35
C GLN A 73 33.24 20.06 7.30
N GLN A 74 33.47 21.29 7.78
CA GLN A 74 34.59 22.11 7.31
C GLN A 74 35.11 22.99 8.45
N THR A 75 36.13 22.43 9.12
CA THR A 75 37.35 23.10 9.62
C THR A 75 37.93 24.09 8.58
N PRO A 76 38.80 25.06 8.92
CA PRO A 76 39.81 25.05 10.00
C PRO A 76 39.66 26.10 11.12
#